data_AF-A0A2V7V857-F1
#
_entry.id   AF-A0A2V7V857-F1
#
_cell.length_a   1.000
_cell.length_b   1.000
_cell.length_c   1.000
_cell.angle_alpha   90.00
_cell.angle_beta   90.00
_cell.angle_gamma   90.00
#
_symmetry.space_group_name_H-M   'P 1'
#
loop_
_entity.id
_entity.type
_entity.pdbx_description
1 polymer ?
#
loop_
_entity_poly.entity_id
_entity_poly.type
_entity_poly.pdbx_seq_one_letter_code
_entity_poly.pdbx_strand_id
1 'polypeptide(L)'
;AKEATDWQQNRKVRQLSPGLTFQDMRIIQANVGAVVESTARKRFAPSKMIPRPQREMPTVYGVSPSYERIGGLRITGGRFFDESENERAAPVCVLGEGTRASLFAGNDALGEYVKVNEQWFRVIGVVGPQLSPQTELAGIPALDRNNLIYVPLSAAIFRLEDTYSEMRDEIDGV
;
A
#
# COMPACT_ATOMS: atom_id res chain seq x y z
N ALA A 1 8.82 -16.66 25.60
CA ALA A 1 7.87 -16.35 26.70
C ALA A 1 7.42 -14.88 26.79
N LYS A 2 7.81 -13.97 25.86
CA LYS A 2 7.35 -12.57 25.85
C LYS A 2 6.19 -12.28 24.88
N GLU A 3 5.89 -13.17 23.93
CA GLU A 3 4.90 -12.92 22.87
C GLU A 3 3.43 -13.06 23.33
N ALA A 4 3.16 -13.78 24.43
CA ALA A 4 1.79 -14.01 24.90
C ALA A 4 1.14 -12.76 25.52
N THR A 5 1.95 -11.85 26.06
CA THR A 5 1.48 -10.62 26.73
C THR A 5 1.01 -9.57 25.71
N ASP A 6 1.68 -9.50 24.56
CA ASP A 6 1.35 -8.55 23.47
C ASP A 6 0.01 -8.87 22.80
N TRP A 7 -0.37 -10.14 22.70
CA TRP A 7 -1.64 -10.54 22.07
C TRP A 7 -2.86 -10.13 22.91
N GLN A 8 -2.76 -10.23 24.25
CA GLN A 8 -3.83 -9.82 25.16
C GLN A 8 -3.93 -8.29 25.28
N GLN A 9 -2.81 -7.57 25.25
CA GLN A 9 -2.81 -6.10 25.25
C GLN A 9 -3.38 -5.52 23.96
N ASN A 10 -2.98 -6.05 22.80
CA ASN A 10 -3.54 -5.64 21.51
C ASN A 10 -5.04 -5.95 21.39
N ARG A 11 -5.54 -7.02 22.02
CA ARG A 11 -6.98 -7.35 22.03
C ARG A 11 -7.83 -6.35 22.81
N LYS A 12 -7.30 -5.77 23.89
CA LYS A 12 -7.98 -4.69 24.65
C LYS A 12 -7.98 -3.36 23.91
N VAL A 13 -6.89 -3.02 23.22
CA VAL A 13 -6.81 -1.83 22.35
C VAL A 13 -7.78 -1.98 21.17
N ARG A 14 -7.87 -3.18 20.56
CA ARG A 14 -8.80 -3.50 19.47
C ARG A 14 -10.29 -3.55 19.87
N GLN A 15 -10.61 -3.66 21.16
CA GLN A 15 -11.98 -3.46 21.65
C GLN A 15 -12.37 -2.00 21.78
N LEU A 16 -11.40 -1.08 21.91
CA LEU A 16 -11.65 0.34 22.13
C LEU A 16 -11.79 1.15 20.82
N SER A 17 -11.16 0.69 19.74
CA SER A 17 -11.32 1.27 18.41
C SER A 17 -10.94 0.23 17.34
N PRO A 18 -11.80 -0.07 16.36
CA PRO A 18 -11.50 -0.93 15.20
C PRO A 18 -10.60 -0.21 14.17
N GLY A 19 -9.77 0.75 14.60
CA GLY A 19 -8.98 1.58 13.70
C GLY A 19 -9.83 2.55 12.86
N LEU A 20 -9.21 3.13 11.84
CA LEU A 20 -9.89 4.02 10.91
C LEU A 20 -10.62 3.16 9.87
N THR A 21 -11.88 3.48 9.59
CA THR A 21 -12.69 2.70 8.63
C THR A 21 -13.00 3.49 7.37
N PHE A 22 -13.45 2.80 6.31
CA PHE A 22 -14.01 3.44 5.13
C PHE A 22 -15.20 4.35 5.44
N GLN A 23 -15.99 4.00 6.45
CA GLN A 23 -17.13 4.80 6.88
C GLN A 23 -16.66 6.15 7.45
N ASP A 24 -15.58 6.16 8.22
CA ASP A 24 -15.01 7.39 8.79
C ASP A 24 -14.49 8.32 7.71
N MET A 25 -13.80 7.78 6.70
CA MET A 25 -13.33 8.54 5.54
C MET A 25 -14.48 9.21 4.78
N ARG A 26 -15.58 8.48 4.57
CA ARG A 26 -16.79 9.02 3.92
C ARG A 26 -17.46 10.11 4.75
N ILE A 27 -17.52 9.95 6.08
CA ILE A 27 -18.10 10.94 6.98
C ILE A 27 -17.27 12.23 6.97
N ILE A 28 -15.94 12.13 6.97
CA ILE A 28 -15.03 13.28 6.89
C ILE A 28 -15.24 14.04 5.57
N GLN A 29 -15.26 13.33 4.44
CA GLN A 29 -15.50 13.93 3.13
C GLN A 29 -16.86 14.64 3.05
N ALA A 30 -17.91 14.06 3.63
CA ALA A 30 -19.25 14.61 3.57
C ALA A 30 -19.47 15.83 4.48
N ASN A 31 -18.77 15.91 5.62
CA ASN A 31 -19.05 16.92 6.65
C ASN A 31 -17.96 18.01 6.79
N VAL A 32 -16.76 17.79 6.25
CA VAL A 32 -15.66 18.76 6.37
C VAL A 32 -15.44 19.45 5.03
N GLY A 33 -16.15 20.56 4.82
CA GLY A 33 -16.07 21.34 3.57
C GLY A 33 -14.70 21.98 3.26
N ALA A 34 -13.74 21.91 4.19
CA ALA A 34 -12.36 22.37 3.98
C ALA A 34 -11.44 21.29 3.39
N VAL A 35 -11.87 20.03 3.31
CA VAL A 35 -11.07 18.95 2.71
C VAL A 35 -11.17 19.05 1.19
N VAL A 36 -10.06 19.44 0.56
CA VAL A 36 -9.98 19.58 -0.90
C VAL A 36 -9.84 18.21 -1.56
N GLU A 37 -9.01 17.32 -1.01
CA GLU A 37 -8.83 15.94 -1.46
C GLU A 37 -8.46 15.04 -0.28
N SER A 38 -8.89 13.77 -0.31
CA SER A 38 -8.47 12.74 0.64
C SER A 38 -8.29 11.40 -0.07
N THR A 39 -7.41 10.56 0.45
CA THR A 39 -7.11 9.25 -0.14
C THR A 39 -6.97 8.20 0.93
N ALA A 40 -7.77 7.15 0.84
CA ALA A 40 -7.60 6.00 1.71
C ALA A 40 -6.32 5.24 1.33
N ARG A 41 -5.62 4.74 2.35
CA ARG A 41 -4.46 3.86 2.18
C ARG A 41 -4.56 2.65 3.09
N LYS A 42 -4.25 1.48 2.55
CA LYS A 42 -4.14 0.22 3.30
C LYS A 42 -2.75 -0.37 3.09
N ARG A 43 -2.02 -0.61 4.17
CA ARG A 43 -0.71 -1.23 4.17
C ARG A 43 -0.88 -2.74 4.24
N PHE A 44 -0.11 -3.42 3.40
CA PHE A 44 -0.02 -4.86 3.36
C PHE A 44 1.45 -5.29 3.33
N ALA A 45 1.85 -6.11 4.29
CA ALA A 45 3.19 -6.70 4.33
C ALA A 45 3.11 -8.10 3.71
N PRO A 46 3.66 -8.31 2.49
CA PRO A 46 3.58 -9.61 1.84
C PRO A 46 4.44 -10.65 2.55
N SER A 47 3.93 -11.88 2.66
CA SER A 47 4.66 -13.02 3.21
C SER A 47 5.58 -13.65 2.15
N LYS A 48 5.19 -13.58 0.89
CA LYS A 48 5.94 -14.14 -0.24
C LYS A 48 5.83 -13.25 -1.48
N MET A 49 6.91 -13.19 -2.26
CA MET A 49 6.91 -12.46 -3.52
C MET A 49 7.69 -13.22 -4.61
N ILE A 50 7.22 -13.12 -5.85
CA ILE A 50 7.89 -13.62 -7.06
C ILE A 50 7.89 -12.49 -8.11
N PRO A 51 9.02 -12.09 -8.69
CA PRO A 51 10.38 -12.53 -8.38
C PRO A 51 10.78 -12.30 -6.92
N ARG A 52 11.75 -13.06 -6.42
CA ARG A 52 12.23 -12.89 -5.05
C ARG A 52 13.04 -11.58 -4.98
N PRO A 53 12.72 -10.64 -4.09
CA PRO A 53 13.48 -9.40 -3.95
C PRO A 53 14.92 -9.72 -3.54
N GLN A 54 15.87 -9.01 -4.16
CA GLN A 54 17.29 -9.12 -3.82
C GLN A 54 17.64 -8.40 -2.50
N ARG A 55 16.77 -7.46 -2.07
CA ARG A 55 16.89 -6.67 -0.84
C ARG A 55 15.75 -7.00 0.12
N GLU A 56 15.42 -6.06 1.01
CA GLU A 56 14.28 -6.14 1.90
C GLU A 56 12.95 -6.32 1.15
N MET A 57 12.03 -7.06 1.77
CA MET A 57 10.70 -7.32 1.19
C MET A 57 9.96 -5.99 1.00
N PRO A 58 9.50 -5.66 -0.21
CA PRO A 58 8.73 -4.46 -0.46
C PRO A 58 7.40 -4.48 0.31
N THR A 59 6.98 -3.31 0.80
CA THR A 59 5.64 -3.17 1.38
C THR A 59 4.64 -2.83 0.28
N VAL A 60 3.44 -3.42 0.34
CA VAL A 60 2.37 -3.16 -0.63
C VAL A 60 1.39 -2.16 -0.05
N TYR A 61 1.08 -1.10 -0.79
CA TYR A 61 0.06 -0.13 -0.43
C TYR A 61 -1.11 -0.24 -1.41
N GLY A 62 -2.30 -0.55 -0.87
CA GLY A 62 -3.56 -0.31 -1.53
C GLY A 62 -3.89 1.18 -1.42
N VAL A 63 -4.00 1.88 -2.55
CA VAL A 63 -4.31 3.32 -2.56
C VAL A 63 -5.35 3.65 -3.63
N SER A 64 -6.09 4.74 -3.40
CA SER A 64 -6.97 5.30 -4.42
C SER A 64 -6.16 5.95 -5.55
N PRO A 65 -6.70 6.08 -6.78
CA PRO A 65 -6.02 6.76 -7.88
C PRO A 65 -5.60 8.20 -7.56
N SER A 66 -6.38 8.90 -6.74
CA SER A 66 -6.06 10.27 -6.26
C SER A 66 -4.74 10.35 -5.47
N TYR A 67 -4.23 9.22 -4.96
CA TYR A 67 -2.96 9.16 -4.24
C TYR A 67 -1.77 9.60 -5.09
N GLU A 68 -1.82 9.42 -6.41
CA GLU A 68 -0.76 9.91 -7.30
C GLU A 68 -0.55 11.42 -7.13
N ARG A 69 -1.66 12.18 -7.10
CA ARG A 69 -1.66 13.64 -6.99
C ARG A 69 -1.37 14.11 -5.58
N ILE A 70 -2.06 13.54 -4.59
CA ILE A 70 -1.95 13.92 -3.17
C ILE A 70 -0.57 13.55 -2.63
N GLY A 71 -0.05 12.38 -3.02
CA GLY A 71 1.27 11.89 -2.63
C GLY A 71 2.43 12.52 -3.39
N GLY A 72 2.17 13.34 -4.41
CA GLY A 72 3.20 13.96 -5.25
C GLY A 72 4.04 12.93 -6.01
N LEU A 73 3.45 11.80 -6.39
CA LEU A 73 4.18 10.71 -7.04
C LEU A 73 4.58 11.14 -8.46
N ARG A 74 5.86 10.99 -8.79
CA ARG A 74 6.37 11.26 -10.14
C ARG A 74 6.54 9.95 -10.88
N ILE A 75 5.70 9.67 -11.87
CA ILE A 75 5.84 8.49 -12.72
C ILE A 75 7.03 8.68 -13.67
N THR A 76 7.97 7.74 -13.64
CA THR A 76 9.16 7.74 -14.51
C THR A 76 9.03 6.77 -15.68
N GLY A 77 8.10 5.83 -15.60
CA GLY A 77 7.78 4.91 -16.70
C GLY A 77 6.33 4.42 -16.60
N GLY A 78 5.69 4.23 -17.75
CA GLY A 78 4.30 3.75 -17.82
C GLY A 78 3.28 4.79 -17.31
N ARG A 79 2.32 4.33 -16.51
CA ARG A 79 1.25 5.17 -15.93
C ARG A 79 0.82 4.68 -14.55
N PHE A 80 0.10 5.52 -13.81
CA PHE A 80 -0.67 5.08 -12.65
C PHE A 80 -1.99 4.40 -13.09
N PHE A 81 -2.66 3.72 -12.15
CA PHE A 81 -3.97 3.12 -12.39
C PHE A 81 -5.09 4.16 -12.29
N ASP A 82 -6.18 3.94 -13.02
CA ASP A 82 -7.35 4.82 -13.04
C ASP A 82 -8.47 4.37 -12.09
N GLU A 83 -9.53 5.17 -11.98
CA GLU A 83 -10.69 4.86 -11.13
C GLU A 83 -11.41 3.59 -11.58
N SER A 84 -11.46 3.33 -12.88
CA SER A 84 -12.13 2.15 -13.41
C SER A 84 -11.37 0.85 -13.07
N GLU A 85 -10.03 0.90 -13.06
CA GLU A 85 -9.16 -0.17 -12.59
C GLU A 85 -9.26 -0.36 -11.07
N ASN A 86 -9.42 0.73 -10.31
CA ASN A 86 -9.68 0.66 -8.87
C ASN A 86 -11.04 0.04 -8.55
N GLU A 87 -12.12 0.50 -9.18
CA GLU A 87 -13.48 -0.04 -8.98
C GLU A 87 -13.56 -1.54 -9.30
N ARG A 88 -12.89 -1.98 -10.37
CA ARG A 88 -12.89 -3.40 -10.78
C ARG A 88 -11.89 -4.28 -10.02
N ALA A 89 -11.17 -3.74 -9.03
CA ALA A 89 -10.09 -4.44 -8.34
C ALA A 89 -9.11 -5.07 -9.34
N ALA A 90 -8.68 -4.30 -10.34
CA ALA A 90 -7.82 -4.79 -11.40
C ALA A 90 -6.48 -5.30 -10.84
N PRO A 91 -5.96 -6.44 -11.33
CA PRO A 91 -4.68 -7.01 -10.88
C PRO A 91 -3.50 -6.28 -11.53
N VAL A 92 -3.37 -4.99 -11.24
CA VAL A 92 -2.30 -4.11 -11.74
C VAL A 92 -1.52 -3.50 -10.58
N CYS A 93 -0.24 -3.19 -10.80
CA CYS A 93 0.60 -2.54 -9.80
C CYS A 93 1.54 -1.51 -10.42
N VAL A 94 1.99 -0.59 -9.56
CA VAL A 94 3.00 0.42 -9.87
C VAL A 94 4.14 0.26 -8.86
N LEU A 95 5.37 0.17 -9.34
CA LEU A 95 6.53 -0.09 -8.49
C LEU A 95 7.24 1.20 -8.09
N GLY A 96 7.66 1.31 -6.83
CA GLY A 96 8.69 2.28 -6.45
C GLY A 96 10.04 1.93 -7.04
N GLU A 97 10.89 2.92 -7.27
CA GLU A 97 12.20 2.73 -7.90
C GLU A 97 13.09 1.72 -7.15
N GLY A 98 13.07 1.74 -5.81
CA GLY A 98 13.82 0.78 -5.00
C GLY A 98 13.31 -0.66 -5.17
N THR A 99 11.99 -0.83 -5.25
CA THR A 99 11.37 -2.13 -5.52
C THR A 99 11.63 -2.63 -6.93
N ARG A 100 11.55 -1.75 -7.94
CA ARG A 100 11.91 -2.09 -9.33
C ARG A 100 13.34 -2.61 -9.41
N ALA A 101 14.29 -1.90 -8.78
CA ALA A 101 15.68 -2.32 -8.73
C ALA A 101 15.87 -3.65 -7.99
N SER A 102 15.13 -3.87 -6.89
CA SER A 102 15.20 -5.10 -6.08
C SER A 102 14.62 -6.33 -6.79
N LEU A 103 13.53 -6.18 -7.56
CA LEU A 103 12.83 -7.29 -8.21
C LEU A 103 13.37 -7.61 -9.60
N PHE A 104 13.76 -6.59 -10.36
CA PHE A 104 14.13 -6.72 -11.79
C PHE A 104 15.61 -6.38 -12.05
N ALA A 105 16.42 -6.22 -11.01
CA ALA A 105 17.86 -5.92 -11.12
C ALA A 105 18.19 -4.71 -12.02
N GLY A 106 17.28 -3.72 -12.07
CA GLY A 106 17.43 -2.52 -12.90
C GLY A 106 16.95 -2.66 -14.34
N ASN A 107 16.50 -3.85 -14.77
CA ASN A 107 15.85 -4.05 -16.07
C ASN A 107 14.49 -3.34 -16.16
N ASP A 108 13.92 -3.32 -17.36
CA ASP A 108 12.54 -2.86 -17.56
C ASP A 108 11.59 -3.78 -16.79
N ALA A 109 10.70 -3.16 -16.02
CA ALA A 109 9.67 -3.86 -15.26
C ALA A 109 8.28 -3.63 -15.85
N LEU A 110 8.13 -2.71 -16.81
CA LEU A 110 6.82 -2.40 -17.40
C LEU A 110 6.30 -3.60 -18.20
N GLY A 111 5.05 -3.98 -17.93
CA GLY A 111 4.41 -5.14 -18.56
C GLY A 111 4.73 -6.48 -17.90
N GLU A 112 5.74 -6.55 -17.04
CA GLU A 112 6.10 -7.74 -16.28
C GLU A 112 5.08 -8.04 -15.18
N TYR A 113 5.19 -9.23 -14.60
CA TYR A 113 4.30 -9.69 -13.55
C TYR A 113 5.04 -9.88 -12.22
N VAL A 114 4.42 -9.39 -11.15
CA VAL A 114 4.85 -9.63 -9.77
C VAL A 114 3.75 -10.41 -9.06
N LYS A 115 4.10 -11.57 -8.53
CA LYS A 115 3.25 -12.34 -7.63
C LYS A 115 3.47 -11.84 -6.21
N VAL A 116 2.41 -11.36 -5.58
CA VAL A 116 2.36 -10.97 -4.18
C VAL A 116 1.50 -11.99 -3.45
N ASN A 117 2.10 -12.74 -2.53
CA ASN A 117 1.53 -13.94 -1.94
C ASN A 117 1.03 -14.90 -3.04
N GLU A 118 -0.29 -15.12 -3.12
CA GLU A 118 -0.92 -15.98 -4.12
C GLU A 118 -1.54 -15.21 -5.30
N GLN A 119 -1.45 -13.88 -5.31
CA GLN A 119 -2.06 -13.02 -6.32
C GLN A 119 -1.03 -12.44 -7.30
N TRP A 120 -1.32 -12.53 -8.60
CA TRP A 120 -0.53 -11.89 -9.65
C TRP A 120 -0.98 -10.46 -9.90
N PHE A 121 0.00 -9.57 -10.10
CA PHE A 121 -0.20 -8.19 -10.53
C PHE A 121 0.68 -7.89 -11.74
N ARG A 122 0.11 -7.22 -12.74
CA ARG A 122 0.85 -6.71 -13.90
C ARG A 122 1.40 -5.32 -13.59
N VAL A 123 2.68 -5.12 -13.81
CA VAL A 123 3.34 -3.82 -13.63
C VAL A 123 2.93 -2.90 -14.79
N ILE A 124 2.29 -1.78 -14.47
CA ILE A 124 1.84 -0.79 -15.46
C ILE A 124 2.58 0.55 -15.35
N GLY A 125 3.36 0.72 -14.28
CA GLY A 125 4.10 1.95 -14.05
C GLY A 125 5.22 1.80 -13.04
N VAL A 126 6.11 2.79 -13.05
CA VAL A 126 7.21 2.95 -12.09
C VAL A 126 7.17 4.38 -11.56
N VAL A 127 7.20 4.52 -10.24
CA VAL A 127 7.38 5.80 -9.54
C VAL A 127 8.86 6.06 -9.38
N GLY A 128 9.30 7.26 -9.75
CA GLY A 128 10.65 7.73 -9.53
C GLY A 128 11.01 7.88 -8.06
N PRO A 129 12.30 8.08 -7.76
CA PRO A 129 12.79 8.23 -6.40
C PRO A 129 12.01 9.30 -5.64
N GLN A 130 11.45 8.91 -4.51
CA GLN A 130 10.84 9.82 -3.57
C GLN A 130 11.93 10.33 -2.62
N LEU A 131 12.08 11.66 -2.56
CA LEU A 131 12.91 12.29 -1.54
C LEU A 131 12.22 12.10 -0.19
N SER A 132 12.62 11.08 0.55
CA SER A 132 12.27 10.97 1.96
C SER A 132 13.12 11.99 2.71
N PRO A 133 12.54 12.98 3.42
CA PRO A 133 13.30 13.69 4.42
C PRO A 133 13.83 12.64 5.40
N GLN A 134 15.16 12.56 5.52
CA GLN A 134 15.86 11.73 6.50
C GLN A 134 15.64 12.35 7.88
N THR A 135 14.39 12.40 8.34
CA THR A 135 14.09 12.66 9.73
C THR A 135 14.03 11.31 10.40
N GLU A 136 15.21 10.76 10.71
CA GLU A 136 15.35 9.72 11.72
C GLU A 136 14.97 10.34 13.07
N LEU A 137 13.67 10.48 13.31
CA LEU A 137 13.18 10.81 14.64
C LEU A 137 13.39 9.56 15.48
N ALA A 138 14.26 9.66 16.48
CA ALA A 138 14.70 8.54 17.31
C ALA A 138 13.51 7.63 17.72
N GLY A 139 13.51 6.40 17.20
CA GLY A 139 12.49 5.39 17.50
C GLY A 139 11.39 5.16 16.46
N ILE A 140 11.29 5.99 15.41
CA ILE A 140 10.38 5.73 14.27
C ILE A 140 11.21 5.15 13.12
N PRO A 141 11.01 3.88 12.71
CA PRO A 141 11.72 3.34 11.57
C PRO A 141 11.41 4.19 10.34
N ALA A 142 12.46 4.71 9.71
CA ALA A 142 12.33 5.48 8.48
C ALA A 142 11.64 4.61 7.44
N LEU A 143 10.44 5.00 7.06
CA LEU A 143 9.69 4.31 6.03
C LEU A 143 10.39 4.55 4.68
N ASP A 144 10.96 3.50 4.11
CA ASP A 144 11.55 3.58 2.78
C ASP A 144 10.44 3.73 1.72
N ARG A 145 10.13 4.98 1.39
CA ARG A 145 9.17 5.34 0.35
C ARG A 145 9.56 4.80 -1.04
N ASN A 146 10.80 4.39 -1.24
CA ASN A 146 11.27 3.82 -2.50
C ASN A 146 11.07 2.29 -2.56
N ASN A 147 10.91 1.60 -1.44
CA ASN A 147 10.65 0.15 -1.39
C ASN A 147 9.15 -0.17 -1.23
N LEU A 148 8.33 0.42 -2.10
CA LEU A 148 6.87 0.29 -2.09
C LEU A 148 6.33 -0.28 -3.41
N ILE A 149 5.24 -1.04 -3.30
CA ILE A 149 4.40 -1.46 -4.42
C ILE A 149 3.03 -0.83 -4.23
N TYR A 150 2.57 -0.04 -5.18
CA TYR A 150 1.21 0.52 -5.18
C TYR A 150 0.29 -0.40 -5.97
N VAL A 151 -0.85 -0.74 -5.38
CA VAL A 151 -1.94 -1.47 -6.02
C VAL A 151 -3.24 -0.68 -5.82
N PRO A 152 -4.25 -0.88 -6.68
CA PRO A 152 -5.55 -0.28 -6.44
C PRO A 152 -6.10 -0.69 -5.07
N LEU A 153 -6.71 0.25 -4.35
CA LEU A 153 -7.21 0.02 -3.00
C LEU A 153 -8.17 -1.18 -2.93
N SER A 154 -9.11 -1.25 -3.86
CA SER A 154 -10.02 -2.40 -3.95
C SER A 154 -9.28 -3.69 -4.24
N ALA A 155 -8.19 -3.66 -5.03
CA ALA A 155 -7.40 -4.85 -5.29
C ALA A 155 -6.67 -5.34 -4.03
N ALA A 156 -6.18 -4.44 -3.17
CA ALA A 156 -5.61 -4.83 -1.88
C ALA A 156 -6.67 -5.49 -0.98
N ILE A 157 -7.86 -4.91 -0.87
CA ILE A 157 -8.93 -5.41 0.00
C ILE A 157 -9.51 -6.74 -0.51
N PHE A 158 -9.79 -6.84 -1.82
CA PHE A 158 -10.47 -8.01 -2.35
C PHE A 158 -9.53 -9.16 -2.75
N ARG A 159 -8.25 -8.88 -3.00
CA ARG A 159 -7.30 -9.91 -3.50
C ARG A 159 -6.15 -10.26 -2.56
N LEU A 160 -5.71 -9.31 -1.72
CA LEU A 160 -4.56 -9.53 -0.84
C LEU A 160 -4.98 -9.83 0.59
N GLU A 161 -6.12 -9.31 1.02
CA GLU A 161 -6.65 -9.59 2.34
C GLU A 161 -7.06 -11.05 2.46
N ASP A 162 -6.49 -11.73 3.45
CA ASP A 162 -6.81 -13.12 3.75
C ASP A 162 -8.30 -13.23 4.08
N THR A 163 -8.96 -14.24 3.51
CA THR A 163 -10.42 -14.48 3.73
C THR A 163 -10.74 -14.74 5.22
N TYR A 164 -9.71 -14.91 6.06
CA TYR A 164 -9.78 -15.13 7.50
C TYR A 164 -9.53 -13.89 8.37
N SER A 165 -9.33 -12.70 7.79
CA SER A 165 -9.28 -11.46 8.58
C SER A 165 -10.70 -11.05 8.99
N GLU A 166 -11.00 -11.08 10.29
CA GLU A 166 -12.32 -10.68 10.84
C GLU A 166 -12.64 -9.17 10.63
N MET A 167 -11.70 -8.38 10.09
CA MET A 167 -11.79 -6.93 9.88
C MET A 167 -11.49 -6.56 8.42
N ARG A 168 -12.51 -6.63 7.56
CA ARG A 168 -12.39 -6.34 6.10
C ARG A 168 -12.28 -4.83 5.79
N ASP A 169 -12.73 -3.96 6.70
CA ASP A 169 -12.96 -2.53 6.42
C ASP A 169 -11.94 -1.56 7.05
N GLU A 170 -10.87 -2.07 7.67
CA GLU A 170 -9.83 -1.23 8.28
C GLU A 170 -8.90 -0.62 7.22
N ILE A 171 -8.64 0.68 7.39
CA ILE A 171 -7.65 1.47 6.65
C ILE A 171 -6.62 2.02 7.64
N ASP A 172 -5.36 2.13 7.18
CA ASP A 172 -4.27 2.59 8.03
C ASP A 172 -4.13 4.12 8.07
N GLY A 173 -4.86 4.83 7.21
CA GLY A 173 -4.84 6.29 7.15
C GLY A 173 -5.70 6.89 6.04
N VAL A 174 -5.96 8.20 6.16
CA VAL A 174 -6.69 9.07 5.22
C VAL A 174 -5.89 10.35 4.99
#